data_AF-A0A3M6KGE4-F1
#
_entry.id   AF-A0A3M6KGE4-F1
#
_cell.length_a   1.000
_cell.length_b   1.000
_cell.length_c   1.000
_cell.angle_alpha   90.00
_cell.angle_beta   90.00
_cell.angle_gamma   90.00
#
_symmetry.space_group_name_H-M   'P 1'
#
loop_
_entity.id
_entity.type
_entity.pdbx_description
1 polymer ?
#
loop_
_entity_poly.entity_id
_entity_poly.type
_entity_poly.pdbx_seq_one_letter_code
_entity_poly.pdbx_strand_id
1 'polypeptide(L)'
;MQEIKKMSETSSLPPFLKWGDYKGRTENPDTIHVEIIDPEPFATQYDWNVLAKVDMLDMNIPLKAKSANKELYRQYNRLLQAGKIKVGTILKIKTWLRKSTKNPEYDLRDFKVEP
;
A
#
# COMPACT_ATOMS: atom_id res chain seq x y z
N MET A 1 23.53 15.12 6.23
CA MET A 1 22.63 14.68 7.32
C MET A 1 21.21 14.86 6.81
N GLN A 2 20.44 13.78 6.66
CA GLN A 2 19.03 13.88 6.27
C GLN A 2 18.22 14.19 7.52
N GLU A 3 17.58 15.35 7.55
CA GLU A 3 16.61 15.71 8.59
C GLU A 3 15.44 14.75 8.50
N ILE A 4 15.33 13.87 9.51
CA ILE A 4 14.09 13.14 9.77
C ILE A 4 13.10 14.22 10.24
N LYS A 5 12.24 14.65 9.32
CA LYS A 5 11.16 15.59 9.59
C LYS A 5 10.25 14.97 10.65
N LYS A 6 10.49 15.33 11.92
CA LYS A 6 9.70 14.89 13.07
C LYS A 6 8.35 15.61 12.98
N MET A 7 7.38 15.01 12.31
CA MET A 7 6.01 15.52 12.30
C MET A 7 5.43 15.46 13.71
N SER A 8 4.99 16.61 14.21
CA SER A 8 4.49 16.87 15.55
C SER A 8 3.18 16.12 15.88
N GLU A 9 3.04 15.73 17.14
CA GLU A 9 2.05 14.80 17.73
C GLU A 9 0.60 15.34 17.87
N THR A 10 0.12 16.26 17.04
CA THR A 10 -1.25 16.82 17.16
C THR A 10 -2.02 16.99 15.84
N SER A 11 -1.82 16.07 14.90
CA SER A 11 -2.70 15.90 13.74
C SER A 11 -3.02 14.42 13.66
N SER A 12 -4.29 14.02 13.88
CA SER A 12 -4.71 12.64 13.65
C SER A 12 -4.28 12.26 12.23
N LEU A 13 -3.28 11.38 12.11
CA LEU A 13 -2.89 10.86 10.81
C LEU A 13 -4.16 10.36 10.10
N PRO A 14 -4.28 10.55 8.78
CA PRO A 14 -5.34 9.93 8.01
C PRO A 14 -5.43 8.43 8.36
N PRO A 15 -6.64 7.83 8.37
CA PRO A 15 -6.80 6.44 8.73
C PRO A 15 -5.95 5.53 7.84
N PHE A 16 -5.49 4.41 8.41
CA PHE A 16 -4.74 3.42 7.65
C PHE A 16 -5.68 2.46 6.94
N LEU A 17 -5.38 2.15 5.69
CA LEU A 17 -6.07 1.10 4.94
C LEU A 17 -5.81 -0.25 5.60
N LYS A 18 -6.87 -0.98 5.91
CA LYS A 18 -6.79 -2.31 6.52
C LYS A 18 -6.85 -3.38 5.46
N TRP A 19 -5.69 -3.93 5.11
CA TRP A 19 -5.62 -5.04 4.15
C TRP A 19 -6.48 -6.26 4.52
N GLY A 20 -6.74 -6.48 5.82
CA GLY A 20 -7.60 -7.57 6.32
C GLY A 20 -9.06 -7.50 5.84
N ASP A 21 -9.53 -6.34 5.41
CA ASP A 21 -10.92 -6.15 4.95
C ASP A 21 -11.12 -6.67 3.52
N TYR A 22 -10.05 -6.89 2.78
CA TYR A 22 -10.04 -7.40 1.40
C TYR A 22 -9.81 -8.92 1.40
N LYS A 23 -10.82 -9.71 1.02
CA LYS A 23 -10.83 -11.18 1.14
C LYS A 23 -10.88 -11.92 -0.20
N GLY A 24 -10.68 -11.20 -1.31
CA GLY A 24 -10.65 -11.72 -2.67
C GLY A 24 -9.68 -12.88 -2.84
N ARG A 25 -9.92 -13.69 -3.87
CA ARG A 25 -9.10 -14.87 -4.23
C ARG A 25 -8.43 -14.63 -5.58
N THR A 26 -7.51 -15.50 -5.96
CA THR A 26 -6.75 -15.35 -7.21
C THR A 26 -7.66 -15.20 -8.44
N GLU A 27 -8.79 -15.91 -8.44
CA GLU A 27 -9.77 -15.93 -9.53
C GLU A 27 -10.64 -14.66 -9.56
N ASN A 28 -10.87 -14.05 -8.39
CA ASN A 28 -11.66 -12.84 -8.22
C ASN A 28 -11.01 -11.93 -7.16
N PRO A 29 -9.95 -11.20 -7.54
CA PRO A 29 -9.22 -10.34 -6.61
C PRO A 29 -10.02 -9.07 -6.30
N ASP A 30 -9.86 -8.55 -5.08
CA ASP A 30 -10.39 -7.23 -4.75
C ASP A 30 -9.60 -6.16 -5.49
N THR A 31 -10.29 -5.14 -5.97
CA THR A 31 -9.67 -4.00 -6.68
C THR A 31 -9.96 -2.71 -5.94
N ILE A 32 -8.89 -1.96 -5.66
CA ILE A 32 -8.95 -0.67 -4.98
C ILE A 32 -8.43 0.38 -5.96
N HIS A 33 -9.18 1.45 -6.13
CA HIS A 33 -8.75 2.62 -6.89
C HIS A 33 -8.17 3.62 -5.88
N VAL A 34 -6.90 3.97 -6.07
CA VAL A 34 -6.21 4.91 -5.17
C VAL A 34 -5.73 6.11 -5.98
N GLU A 35 -6.13 7.31 -5.60
CA GLU A 35 -5.62 8.56 -6.16
C GLU A 35 -4.44 9.03 -5.30
N ILE A 36 -3.25 9.14 -5.87
CA ILE A 36 -2.04 9.49 -5.12
C ILE A 36 -2.07 10.96 -4.70
N ILE A 37 -1.99 11.22 -3.39
CA ILE A 37 -1.93 12.57 -2.82
C ILE A 37 -0.47 12.99 -2.64
N ASP A 38 0.34 12.13 -2.04
CA ASP A 38 1.79 12.31 -1.93
C ASP A 38 2.48 11.04 -2.46
N PRO A 39 3.24 11.12 -3.57
CA PRO A 39 3.86 9.94 -4.15
C PRO A 39 5.04 9.39 -3.32
N GLU A 40 5.59 10.16 -2.38
CA GLU A 40 6.79 9.75 -1.63
C GLU A 40 6.44 8.79 -0.47
N PRO A 41 7.00 7.56 -0.45
CA PRO A 41 6.77 6.65 0.67
C PRO A 41 7.39 7.16 1.97
N PHE A 42 6.66 7.04 3.07
CA PHE A 42 7.14 7.40 4.41
C PHE A 42 7.04 6.23 5.38
N ALA A 43 7.92 6.22 6.38
CA ALA A 43 7.94 5.18 7.40
C ALA A 43 7.13 5.61 8.64
N THR A 44 6.39 4.66 9.21
CA THR A 44 5.91 4.72 10.60
C THR A 44 6.66 3.70 11.45
N GLN A 45 6.38 3.65 12.74
CA GLN A 45 6.94 2.62 13.63
C GLN A 45 6.58 1.18 13.24
N TYR A 46 5.52 1.02 12.43
CA TYR A 46 4.99 -0.28 12.01
C TYR A 46 5.36 -0.60 10.56
N ASP A 47 5.09 0.33 9.62
CA ASP A 47 5.03 0.03 8.19
C ASP A 47 5.62 1.16 7.33
N TRP A 48 5.88 0.87 6.05
CA TRP A 48 6.07 1.88 5.01
C TRP A 48 4.74 2.17 4.32
N ASN A 49 4.41 3.45 4.18
CA ASN A 49 3.10 3.91 3.76
C ASN A 49 3.22 4.95 2.65
N VAL A 50 2.09 5.20 1.98
CA VAL A 50 1.92 6.32 1.07
C VAL A 50 0.57 6.97 1.30
N LEU A 51 0.48 8.28 1.11
CA LEU A 51 -0.77 9.02 1.28
C LEU A 51 -1.55 9.05 -0.04
N ALA A 52 -2.78 8.54 -0.01
CA ALA A 52 -3.65 8.47 -1.17
C ALA A 52 -5.12 8.64 -0.78
N LYS A 53 -5.98 8.91 -1.75
CA LYS A 53 -7.43 8.94 -1.57
C LYS A 53 -8.02 7.61 -2.02
N VAL A 54 -8.88 7.02 -1.17
CA VAL A 54 -9.63 5.79 -1.43
C VAL A 54 -11.09 6.07 -1.10
N ASP A 55 -12.00 5.82 -2.04
CA ASP A 55 -13.43 6.08 -1.86
C ASP A 55 -13.74 7.49 -1.31
N MET A 56 -13.04 8.50 -1.87
CA MET A 56 -13.10 9.91 -1.48
C MET A 56 -12.53 10.26 -0.10
N LEU A 57 -11.91 9.30 0.60
CA LEU A 57 -11.29 9.51 1.90
C LEU A 57 -9.76 9.49 1.78
N ASP A 58 -9.10 10.46 2.41
CA ASP A 58 -7.65 10.46 2.53
C ASP A 58 -7.23 9.33 3.48
N MET A 59 -6.33 8.48 3.03
CA MET A 59 -5.88 7.28 3.74
C MET A 59 -4.38 7.05 3.58
N ASN A 60 -3.78 6.50 4.62
CA ASN A 60 -2.43 5.96 4.57
C ASN A 60 -2.49 4.52 4.06
N ILE A 61 -1.90 4.25 2.90
CA ILE A 61 -1.87 2.92 2.28
C ILE A 61 -0.58 2.20 2.70
N PRO A 62 -0.65 1.12 3.50
CA PRO A 62 0.55 0.37 3.89
C PRO A 62 1.12 -0.38 2.68
N LEU A 63 2.28 0.03 2.21
CA LEU A 63 2.99 -0.60 1.08
C LEU A 63 3.79 -1.83 1.52
N LYS A 64 4.28 -1.84 2.76
CA LYS A 64 5.09 -2.92 3.32
C LYS A 64 5.01 -2.90 4.84
N ALA A 65 4.57 -4.02 5.41
CA ALA A 65 4.68 -4.26 6.83
C ALA A 65 6.06 -4.81 7.23
N LYS A 66 6.36 -4.88 8.54
CA LYS A 66 7.55 -5.60 9.04
C LYS A 66 7.59 -7.08 8.58
N SER A 67 6.45 -7.69 8.23
CA SER A 67 6.38 -9.03 7.67
C SER A 67 6.75 -9.08 6.18
N ALA A 68 7.28 -10.23 5.75
CA ALA A 68 8.13 -10.39 4.57
C ALA A 68 7.55 -10.03 3.19
N ASN A 69 6.24 -9.76 3.04
CA ASN A 69 5.70 -9.42 1.73
C ASN A 69 6.02 -7.96 1.35
N LYS A 70 7.06 -7.81 0.54
CA LYS A 70 7.54 -6.52 0.01
C LYS A 70 7.04 -6.23 -1.40
N GLU A 71 6.14 -7.05 -1.94
CA GLU A 71 5.80 -7.03 -3.36
C GLU A 71 5.09 -5.72 -3.77
N LEU A 72 4.10 -5.29 -2.99
CA LEU A 72 3.42 -4.01 -3.22
C LEU A 72 4.40 -2.83 -3.20
N TYR A 73 5.26 -2.74 -2.17
CA TYR A 73 6.31 -1.73 -2.09
C TYR A 73 7.28 -1.76 -3.27
N ARG A 74 7.67 -2.95 -3.76
CA ARG A 74 8.56 -3.07 -4.93
C ARG A 74 7.89 -2.58 -6.20
N GLN A 75 6.65 -3.00 -6.47
CA GLN A 75 5.89 -2.56 -7.63
C GLN A 75 5.67 -1.04 -7.61
N TYR A 76 5.28 -0.51 -6.45
CA TYR A 76 5.11 0.93 -6.25
C TYR A 76 6.40 1.71 -6.54
N ASN A 77 7.52 1.33 -5.93
CA ASN A 77 8.80 2.02 -6.15
C ASN A 77 9.27 1.93 -7.61
N ARG A 78 9.04 0.80 -8.29
CA ARG A 78 9.38 0.67 -9.71
C ARG A 78 8.61 1.67 -10.56
N LEU A 79 7.32 1.85 -10.29
CA LEU A 79 6.47 2.80 -11.00
C LEU A 79 6.86 4.25 -10.66
N LEU A 80 7.18 4.55 -9.40
CA LEU A 80 7.67 5.85 -8.96
C LEU A 80 8.99 6.23 -9.65
N GLN A 81 9.98 5.33 -9.63
CA GLN A 81 11.28 5.52 -10.30
C GLN A 81 11.15 5.67 -11.82
N ALA A 82 10.13 5.03 -12.42
CA ALA A 82 9.82 5.18 -13.84
C ALA A 82 9.02 6.46 -14.16
N GLY A 83 8.74 7.33 -13.19
CA GLY A 83 7.96 8.56 -13.37
C GLY A 83 6.47 8.33 -13.68
N LYS A 84 5.96 7.11 -13.45
CA LYS A 84 4.57 6.74 -13.73
C LYS A 84 3.61 7.10 -12.59
N ILE A 85 4.15 7.41 -11.41
CA ILE A 85 3.38 7.85 -10.26
C ILE A 85 3.77 9.28 -9.91
N LYS A 86 2.75 10.14 -9.81
CA LYS A 86 2.81 11.53 -9.36
C LYS A 86 1.49 11.89 -8.66
N VAL A 87 1.43 13.06 -8.03
CA VAL A 87 0.19 13.60 -7.45
C VAL A 87 -0.95 13.55 -8.48
N GLY A 88 -2.12 13.07 -8.06
CA GLY A 88 -3.32 12.89 -8.90
C GLY A 88 -3.31 11.64 -9.78
N THR A 89 -2.25 10.81 -9.74
CA THR A 89 -2.25 9.52 -10.47
C THR A 89 -3.24 8.56 -9.83
N ILE A 90 -4.08 7.92 -10.64
CA ILE A 90 -5.00 6.89 -10.17
C ILE A 90 -4.35 5.53 -10.43
N LEU A 91 -4.05 4.79 -9.36
CA LEU A 91 -3.59 3.40 -9.46
C LEU A 91 -4.72 2.44 -9.16
N LYS A 92 -4.73 1.31 -9.86
CA LYS A 92 -5.53 0.15 -9.50
C LYS A 92 -4.65 -0.83 -8.74
N ILE A 93 -4.95 -1.01 -7.45
CA ILE A 93 -4.29 -2.03 -6.63
C ILE A 93 -5.23 -3.23 -6.54
N LYS A 94 -4.82 -4.34 -7.14
CA LYS A 94 -5.48 -5.64 -6.97
C LYS A 94 -4.84 -6.38 -5.80
N THR A 95 -5.65 -6.99 -4.95
CA THR A 95 -5.17 -7.84 -3.85
C THR A 95 -6.02 -9.09 -3.70
N TRP A 96 -5.38 -10.19 -3.32
CA TRP A 96 -6.06 -11.46 -3.07
C TRP A 96 -5.29 -12.30 -2.04
N LEU A 97 -6.01 -13.23 -1.42
CA LEU A 97 -5.46 -14.25 -0.54
C LEU A 97 -5.22 -15.55 -1.31
N ARG A 98 -3.99 -16.03 -1.29
CA ARG A 98 -3.62 -17.37 -1.78
C ARG A 98 -3.09 -18.24 -0.64
N LYS A 99 -3.12 -19.54 -0.83
CA LYS A 99 -2.49 -20.49 0.09
C LYS A 99 -0.95 -20.37 0.01
N SER A 100 -0.28 -20.44 1.16
CA SER A 100 1.17 -20.57 1.19
C SER A 100 1.58 -21.91 0.57
N THR A 101 2.58 -21.89 -0.29
CA THR A 101 3.13 -23.12 -0.90
C THR A 101 4.00 -23.90 0.08
N LYS A 102 4.50 -23.26 1.14
CA LYS A 102 5.33 -23.90 2.17
C LYS A 102 4.52 -24.41 3.36
N ASN A 103 3.51 -23.64 3.77
CA ASN A 103 2.68 -23.91 4.95
C ASN A 103 1.19 -23.73 4.58
N PRO A 104 0.55 -24.72 3.91
CA PRO A 104 -0.77 -24.58 3.28
C PRO A 104 -1.92 -24.18 4.22
N GLU A 105 -1.76 -24.35 5.52
CA GLU A 105 -2.70 -23.89 6.54
C GLU A 105 -2.82 -22.35 6.61
N TYR A 106 -1.80 -21.62 6.17
CA TYR A 106 -1.78 -20.16 6.18
C TYR A 106 -2.10 -19.55 4.80
N ASP A 107 -2.86 -18.46 4.83
CA ASP A 107 -3.08 -17.61 3.67
C ASP A 107 -2.02 -16.50 3.62
N LEU A 108 -1.50 -16.26 2.42
CA LEU A 108 -0.64 -15.13 2.08
C LEU A 108 -1.43 -14.16 1.22
N ARG A 109 -1.23 -12.88 1.45
CA ARG A 109 -1.80 -11.82 0.62
C ARG A 109 -0.83 -11.45 -0.49
N ASP A 110 -1.30 -11.42 -1.73
CA ASP A 110 -0.55 -10.91 -2.87
C ASP A 110 -1.16 -9.61 -3.40
N PHE A 111 -0.39 -8.93 -4.26
CA PHE A 111 -0.72 -7.63 -4.80
C PHE A 111 -0.31 -7.51 -6.27
N LYS A 112 -1.06 -6.73 -7.03
CA LYS A 112 -0.69 -6.25 -8.35
C LYS A 112 -1.09 -4.78 -8.51
N VAL A 113 -0.15 -3.94 -8.91
CA VAL A 113 -0.36 -2.51 -9.16
C VAL A 113 -0.42 -2.27 -10.67
N GLU A 114 -1.50 -1.64 -11.11
CA GLU A 114 -1.72 -1.25 -12.51
C GLU A 114 -1.87 0.29 -12.56
N PRO A 115 -1.03 1.00 -13.34
CA PRO A 115 -1.15 2.45 -13.55
C PRO A 115 -2.25 2.84 -14.53
#